data_AF-A3ZQ08-F1
#
_entry.id   AF-A3ZQ08-F1
#
_cell.length_a   1.000
_cell.length_b   1.000
_cell.length_c   1.000
_cell.angle_alpha   90.00
_cell.angle_beta   90.00
_cell.angle_gamma   90.00
#
_symmetry.space_group_name_H-M   'P 1'
#
loop_
_entity.id
_entity.type
_entity.pdbx_description
1 polymer ?
#
loop_
_entity_poly.entity_id
_entity_poly.type
_entity_poly.pdbx_seq_one_letter_code
_entity_poly.pdbx_strand_id
1 'polypeptide(L)'
;MENQKIDLEQVRLRYIAWLEANNRSFRAPRDRFVKSMDWIELDTVVNAEGILRFWEAPDSSRPSAHRILGELFEAGILVKMPEERAMTYTVKCEFFNDCDNPDLS
;
A
#
# COMPACT_ATOMS: atom_id res chain seq x y z
N MET A 1 -17.87 4.90 -14.05
CA MET A 1 -17.64 4.16 -12.79
C MET A 1 -16.60 4.95 -12.04
N GLU A 2 -16.94 5.51 -10.88
CA GLU A 2 -15.94 6.10 -9.98
C GLU A 2 -15.11 4.96 -9.41
N ASN A 3 -13.78 5.05 -9.51
CA ASN A 3 -12.91 4.10 -8.85
C ASN A 3 -12.95 4.37 -7.34
N GLN A 4 -13.18 3.33 -6.55
CA GLN A 4 -13.29 3.45 -5.10
C GLN A 4 -11.90 3.74 -4.50
N LYS A 5 -11.80 4.68 -3.56
CA LYS A 5 -10.57 4.94 -2.79
C LYS A 5 -10.23 3.75 -1.89
N ILE A 6 -8.92 3.54 -1.66
CA ILE A 6 -8.46 2.53 -0.70
C ILE A 6 -8.80 2.95 0.74
N ASP A 7 -9.07 1.97 1.61
CA ASP A 7 -9.24 2.22 3.04
C ASP A 7 -7.86 2.26 3.72
N LEU A 8 -7.40 3.48 4.05
CA LEU A 8 -6.10 3.68 4.70
C LEU A 8 -6.02 3.09 6.11
N GLU A 9 -7.14 2.96 6.83
CA GLU A 9 -7.12 2.33 8.15
C GLU A 9 -6.91 0.81 7.99
N GLN A 10 -7.53 0.19 6.98
CA GLN A 10 -7.25 -1.21 6.65
C GLN A 10 -5.80 -1.42 6.19
N VAL A 11 -5.26 -0.54 5.35
CA VAL A 11 -3.81 -0.56 5.01
C VAL A 11 -2.97 -0.56 6.28
N ARG A 12 -3.28 0.36 7.20
CA ARG A 12 -2.54 0.58 8.44
C ARG A 12 -2.58 -0.65 9.35
N LEU A 13 -3.77 -1.20 9.60
CA LEU A 13 -3.97 -2.36 10.47
C LEU A 13 -3.24 -3.59 9.92
N ARG A 14 -3.38 -3.89 8.62
CA ARG A 14 -2.68 -5.00 7.97
C ARG A 14 -1.17 -4.83 8.03
N TYR A 15 -0.69 -3.61 7.80
CA TYR A 15 0.75 -3.34 7.83
C TYR A 15 1.33 -3.45 9.25
N ILE A 16 0.60 -2.98 10.28
CA ILE A 16 0.98 -3.17 11.69
C ILE A 16 1.08 -4.66 12.00
N ALA A 17 0.06 -5.46 11.68
CA ALA A 17 0.05 -6.89 11.93
C ALA A 17 1.24 -7.60 11.26
N TRP A 18 1.53 -7.27 10.00
CA TRP A 18 2.68 -7.82 9.30
C TRP A 18 4.02 -7.39 9.92
N LEU A 19 4.17 -6.13 10.33
CA LEU A 19 5.39 -5.65 10.99
C LEU A 19 5.63 -6.38 12.32
N GLU A 20 4.58 -6.54 13.14
CA GLU A 20 4.64 -7.25 14.41
C GLU A 20 5.08 -8.71 14.22
N ALA A 21 4.49 -9.40 13.24
CA ALA A 21 4.87 -10.77 12.88
C ALA A 21 6.35 -10.88 12.44
N ASN A 22 6.94 -9.80 11.94
CA ASN A 22 8.33 -9.72 11.51
C ASN A 22 9.27 -9.09 12.56
N ASN A 23 8.83 -8.89 13.81
CA ASN A 23 9.59 -8.22 14.88
C ASN A 23 10.03 -6.78 14.52
N ARG A 24 9.18 -6.05 13.80
CA ARG A 24 9.40 -4.66 13.37
C ARG A 24 8.32 -3.76 13.96
N SER A 25 8.63 -2.47 14.11
CA SER A 25 7.68 -1.51 14.69
C SER A 25 7.07 -0.59 13.63
N PHE A 26 5.77 -0.33 13.76
CA PHE A 26 5.11 0.77 13.06
C PHE A 26 5.49 2.10 13.76
N ARG A 27 6.13 3.01 13.02
CA ARG A 27 6.63 4.31 13.55
C ARG A 27 6.25 5.44 12.61
N ALA A 28 6.49 6.67 13.04
CA ALA A 28 6.12 7.89 12.30
C ALA A 28 6.49 7.90 10.80
N PRO A 29 7.67 7.42 10.34
CA PRO A 29 7.97 7.37 8.90
C PRO A 29 7.01 6.46 8.10
N ARG A 30 6.61 5.32 8.68
CA ARG A 30 5.66 4.39 8.05
C ARG A 30 4.25 4.95 8.07
N ASP A 31 3.87 5.62 9.15
CA ASP A 31 2.57 6.30 9.25
C ASP A 31 2.42 7.40 8.19
N ARG A 32 3.44 8.25 8.03
CA ARG A 32 3.45 9.27 6.96
C ARG A 32 3.37 8.65 5.57
N PHE A 33 4.05 7.53 5.35
CA PHE A 33 3.98 6.81 4.09
C PHE A 33 2.57 6.29 3.80
N VAL A 34 1.91 5.64 4.77
CA VAL A 34 0.53 5.16 4.60
C VAL A 34 -0.40 6.34 4.30
N LYS A 35 -0.26 7.46 5.00
CA LYS A 35 -1.04 8.67 4.73
C LYS A 35 -0.82 9.25 3.34
N SER A 36 0.38 9.13 2.76
CA SER A 36 0.65 9.59 1.40
C SER A 36 0.02 8.70 0.31
N MET A 37 -0.71 7.66 0.69
CA MET A 37 -1.47 6.80 -0.21
C MET A 37 -2.94 7.25 -0.38
N ASP A 38 -3.38 8.36 0.24
CA ASP A 38 -4.78 8.83 0.20
C ASP A 38 -5.33 9.14 -1.21
N TRP A 39 -4.44 9.37 -2.17
CA TRP A 39 -4.79 9.58 -3.58
C TRP A 39 -5.03 8.27 -4.35
N ILE A 40 -4.71 7.12 -3.77
CA ILE A 40 -4.75 5.84 -4.45
C ILE A 40 -6.18 5.30 -4.47
N GLU A 41 -6.64 4.95 -5.66
CA GLU A 41 -7.90 4.26 -5.88
C GLU A 41 -7.63 2.78 -6.22
N LEU A 42 -8.65 1.95 -6.12
CA LEU A 42 -8.58 0.55 -6.56
C LEU A 42 -8.11 0.48 -8.03
N ASP A 43 -7.32 -0.55 -8.34
CA ASP A 43 -6.67 -0.79 -9.62
C ASP A 43 -5.68 0.30 -10.09
N THR A 44 -5.38 1.29 -9.25
CA THR A 44 -4.36 2.31 -9.55
C THR A 44 -2.97 1.70 -9.55
N VAL A 45 -2.19 2.02 -10.58
CA VAL A 45 -0.78 1.66 -10.64
C VAL A 45 0.04 2.56 -9.72
N VAL A 46 0.74 1.93 -8.78
CA VAL A 46 1.57 2.57 -7.76
C VAL A 46 3.03 2.27 -7.99
N ASN A 47 3.88 3.29 -7.94
CA ASN A 47 5.33 3.15 -7.98
C ASN A 47 6.00 4.18 -7.05
N ALA A 48 7.33 4.06 -6.88
CA ALA A 48 8.07 4.93 -5.97
C ALA A 48 7.98 6.42 -6.37
N GLU A 49 7.94 6.73 -7.67
CA GLU A 49 7.83 8.12 -8.13
C GLU A 49 6.46 8.71 -7.77
N GLY A 50 5.37 7.96 -8.01
CA GLY A 50 4.01 8.36 -7.66
C GLY A 50 3.89 8.65 -6.17
N ILE A 51 4.37 7.73 -5.32
CA ILE A 51 4.33 7.94 -3.87
C ILE A 51 5.16 9.15 -3.44
N LEU A 52 6.38 9.32 -3.97
CA LEU A 52 7.25 10.43 -3.57
C LEU A 52 6.66 11.80 -3.86
N ARG A 53 5.78 11.94 -4.86
CA ARG A 53 5.08 13.20 -5.13
C ARG A 53 4.17 13.62 -3.98
N PHE A 54 3.66 12.67 -3.20
CA PHE A 54 2.74 12.91 -2.09
C PHE A 54 3.37 12.64 -0.72
N TRP A 55 4.57 12.03 -0.69
CA TRP A 55 5.26 11.70 0.55
C TRP A 55 6.13 12.87 1.03
N GLU A 56 5.48 13.82 1.69
CA GLU A 56 6.08 15.02 2.28
C GLU A 56 6.85 14.69 3.57
N ALA A 57 8.01 14.06 3.44
CA ALA A 57 8.88 13.76 4.57
C ALA A 57 10.35 14.11 4.26
N PRO A 58 11.11 14.67 5.22
CA PRO A 58 12.52 15.01 5.02
C PRO A 58 13.40 13.78 4.74
N ASP A 59 12.93 12.59 5.10
CA ASP A 59 13.55 11.29 4.84
C ASP A 59 12.98 10.55 3.62
N SER A 60 12.10 11.19 2.84
CA SER A 60 11.54 10.59 1.63
C SER A 60 12.61 10.51 0.54
N SER A 61 12.83 9.30 0.04
CA SER A 61 13.79 9.02 -1.02
C SER A 61 13.31 7.85 -1.85
N ARG A 62 13.79 7.73 -3.11
CA ARG A 62 13.48 6.57 -3.96
C ARG A 62 13.81 5.24 -3.28
N PRO A 63 14.99 5.05 -2.65
CA PRO A 63 15.28 3.83 -1.89
C PRO A 63 14.29 3.58 -0.76
N SER A 64 13.96 4.60 0.04
CA SER A 64 12.98 4.48 1.13
C SER A 64 11.60 4.08 0.61
N ALA A 65 11.17 4.65 -0.52
CA ALA A 65 9.87 4.37 -1.12
C ALA A 65 9.81 2.94 -1.68
N HIS A 66 10.85 2.51 -2.41
CA HIS A 66 10.94 1.13 -2.89
C HIS A 66 10.92 0.12 -1.76
N ARG A 67 11.63 0.40 -0.66
CA ARG A 67 11.63 -0.46 0.53
C ARG A 67 10.22 -0.61 1.10
N ILE A 68 9.51 0.49 1.33
CA ILE A 68 8.17 0.42 1.93
C ILE A 68 7.15 -0.20 0.96
N LEU A 69 7.23 0.09 -0.35
CA LEU A 69 6.39 -0.58 -1.35
C LEU A 69 6.62 -2.10 -1.37
N GLY A 70 7.88 -2.55 -1.22
CA GLY A 70 8.20 -3.97 -1.05
C GLY A 70 7.59 -4.57 0.21
N GLU A 71 7.67 -3.86 1.35
CA GLU A 71 7.05 -4.28 2.61
C GLU A 71 5.52 -4.42 2.47
N LEU A 72 4.86 -3.49 1.77
CA LEU A 72 3.42 -3.56 1.52
C LEU A 72 3.03 -4.71 0.56
N PHE A 73 3.90 -5.05 -0.40
CA PHE A 73 3.73 -6.25 -1.22
C PHE A 73 3.85 -7.53 -0.39
N GLU A 74 4.88 -7.63 0.46
CA GLU A 74 5.07 -8.78 1.35
C GLU A 74 3.95 -8.90 2.40
N ALA A 75 3.34 -7.77 2.79
CA ALA A 75 2.16 -7.74 3.66
C ALA A 75 0.84 -8.10 2.95
N GLY A 76 0.85 -8.37 1.64
CA GLY A 76 -0.36 -8.67 0.87
C GLY A 76 -1.30 -7.47 0.71
N ILE A 77 -0.78 -6.25 0.82
CA ILE A 77 -1.53 -4.99 0.65
C ILE A 77 -1.45 -4.53 -0.81
N LEU A 78 -0.30 -4.76 -1.44
CA LEU A 78 -0.04 -4.45 -2.85
C LEU A 78 0.21 -5.74 -3.64
N VAL A 79 -0.18 -5.73 -4.92
CA VAL A 79 0.15 -6.80 -5.87
C VAL A 79 1.16 -6.29 -6.87
N LYS A 80 2.24 -7.05 -7.08
CA LYS A 80 3.23 -6.73 -8.10
C LYS A 80 2.64 -6.99 -9.49
N MET A 81 2.75 -6.01 -10.38
CA MET A 81 2.26 -6.17 -11.76
C MET A 81 3.17 -7.12 -12.56
N PRO A 82 2.61 -7.89 -13.50
CA PRO A 82 3.36 -8.90 -14.26
C PRO A 82 4.26 -8.36 -15.39
N GLU A 83 4.29 -7.05 -15.67
CA GLU A 83 5.07 -6.47 -16.77
C GLU A 83 6.51 -6.02 -16.41
N GLU A 84 7.33 -5.79 -17.44
CA GLU A 84 8.78 -5.48 -17.45
C GLU A 84 9.25 -4.31 -16.55
N ARG A 85 8.33 -3.55 -15.96
CA ARG A 85 8.66 -2.50 -15.00
C ARG A 85 8.84 -3.11 -13.63
N ALA A 86 10.06 -3.58 -13.36
CA ALA A 86 10.49 -3.91 -12.02
C ALA A 86 10.12 -2.74 -11.09
N MET A 87 9.25 -2.99 -10.10
CA MET A 87 8.81 -2.04 -9.06
C MET A 87 7.54 -1.21 -9.36
N THR A 88 6.61 -1.72 -10.18
CA THR A 88 5.21 -1.27 -10.20
C THR A 88 4.29 -2.23 -9.47
N TYR A 89 3.35 -1.68 -8.73
CA TYR A 89 2.35 -2.38 -7.94
C TYR A 89 0.96 -1.90 -8.28
N THR A 90 -0.06 -2.68 -7.92
CA THR A 90 -1.46 -2.26 -7.93
C THR A 90 -2.10 -2.58 -6.59
N VAL A 91 -3.13 -1.82 -6.23
CA VAL A 91 -4.02 -2.12 -5.11
C VAL A 91 -5.25 -2.82 -5.68
N LYS A 92 -5.50 -4.07 -5.28
CA LYS A 92 -6.69 -4.78 -5.71
C LYS A 92 -7.78 -4.76 -4.66
N CYS A 93 -9.03 -4.73 -5.11
CA CYS A 93 -10.23 -4.73 -4.27
C CYS A 93 -10.28 -5.89 -3.28
N GLU A 94 -9.77 -7.08 -3.67
CA GLU A 94 -9.73 -8.30 -2.87
C GLU A 94 -8.97 -8.15 -1.53
N PHE A 95 -8.17 -7.08 -1.37
CA PHE A 95 -7.43 -6.80 -0.14
C PHE A 95 -8.05 -5.71 0.74
N PHE A 96 -9.06 -4.98 0.27
CA PHE A 96 -9.62 -3.82 0.97
C PHE A 96 -11.12 -3.91 1.24
N ASN A 97 -11.81 -4.73 0.46
CA ASN A 97 -13.21 -5.06 0.68
C ASN A 97 -13.35 -6.59 0.76
N ASP A 98 -14.38 -7.05 1.46
CA ASP A 98 -15.03 -8.34 1.21
C ASP A 98 -15.62 -8.34 -0.23
N CYS A 99 -14.75 -8.19 -1.25
CA CYS A 99 -15.17 -8.19 -2.65
C CYS A 99 -15.61 -9.57 -3.15
N ASP A 100 -15.64 -10.56 -2.25
CA ASP A 100 -16.41 -11.81 -2.40
C ASP A 100 -16.99 -12.22 -1.04
N ASN A 101 -18.07 -11.56 -0.62
CA ASN A 101 -19.10 -12.25 0.16
C ASN A 101 -20.51 -11.72 -0.14
N PRO A 102 -21.08 -12.05 -1.31
CA PRO A 102 -22.54 -12.02 -1.48
C PRO A 102 -23.27 -13.15 -0.73
N ASP A 103 -22.56 -14.05 -0.02
CA ASP A 103 -23.15 -15.23 0.63
C ASP A 103 -22.53 -15.52 2.01
N LEU A 104 -22.90 -14.73 3.01
CA LEU A 104 -23.00 -15.21 4.39
C LEU A 104 -24.48 -15.19 4.78
N SER A 105 -25.15 -16.29 4.38
CA SER A 105 -26.24 -17.03 5.04
C SER A 105 -27.14 -16.29 6.03
#